data_AF-A0A6B1D8G2-F1
#
_entry.id   AF-A0A6B1D8G2-F1
#
_cell.length_a   1.000
_cell.length_b   1.000
_cell.length_c   1.000
_cell.angle_alpha   90.00
_cell.angle_beta   90.00
_cell.angle_gamma   90.00
#
_symmetry.space_group_name_H-M   'P 1'
#
loop_
_entity.id
_entity.type
_entity.pdbx_description
1 polymer ?
#
loop_
_entity_poly.entity_id
_entity_poly.type
_entity_poly.pdbx_seq_one_letter_code
_entity_poly.pdbx_strand_id
1 'polypeptide(L)'
;MNSILTIELTHVAETGEAVGRDEDGRAVFVADAIPGETVEVDITAESDGMRRGTLRKIVKTSPDRVQAPCPHFGIRHPVTTADGRLFNPSWRRAGCSGCLWQHIDYERQLSMKREIIVNILAREARPGATRQKSRQIAESLVADVIALGASADELSPAAPAVLDFGFLTQMRFDLAQSQLLTLAGRDREPITVDACLLHHPQLAELFAGFRNERDDVEGSEEDERAPQSEPLSVHRVTLAVGGTAGHLSDSAKGVLILHSDSDDPPSLELGLPVNVFFLHEADEPTLELLVGDWNYSLQVEGRQLTAYPPLGNSARDSHLLADEVLSAVAAEVLELQTFEHLLELWAGVGARSAVLSEKVATIVAVEEAELPAAALRVNLERLDNADAWHGEMLPTVRKLRRGQYHFDAALLAPPGGHIEPELFSLLTRMRIRRCALITEEPGRLARALVALDEEGYRLAAVQPVDLQPHQPGSTLVARFDRK
;
A
#
# COMPACT_ATOMS: atom_id res chain seq x y z
N MET A 1 -17.59 -17.41 -28.45
CA MET A 1 -16.69 -18.46 -28.99
C MET A 1 -15.37 -18.27 -28.29
N ASN A 2 -14.95 -19.21 -27.46
CA ASN A 2 -13.64 -19.17 -26.80
C ASN A 2 -12.57 -19.47 -27.86
N SER A 3 -11.97 -18.42 -28.42
CA SER A 3 -10.80 -18.56 -29.29
C SER A 3 -9.58 -18.77 -28.42
N ILE A 4 -8.82 -19.83 -28.71
CA ILE A 4 -7.53 -20.07 -28.06
C ILE A 4 -6.46 -19.44 -28.95
N LEU A 5 -5.63 -18.58 -28.38
CA LEU A 5 -4.50 -17.96 -29.07
C LEU A 5 -3.18 -18.36 -28.41
N THR A 6 -2.12 -18.56 -29.20
CA THR A 6 -0.75 -18.70 -28.69
C THR A 6 -0.05 -17.36 -28.81
N ILE A 7 0.40 -16.78 -27.69
CA ILE A 7 0.92 -15.42 -27.62
C ILE A 7 2.30 -15.42 -26.95
N GLU A 8 3.25 -14.70 -27.53
CA GLU A 8 4.49 -14.32 -26.87
C GLU A 8 4.26 -13.03 -26.06
N LEU A 9 4.57 -13.08 -24.76
CA LEU A 9 4.40 -11.98 -23.84
C LEU A 9 5.71 -11.21 -23.71
N THR A 10 5.64 -9.89 -23.84
CA THR A 10 6.83 -9.04 -24.01
C THR A 10 6.95 -7.95 -22.96
N HIS A 11 5.83 -7.46 -22.42
CA HIS A 11 5.80 -6.36 -21.47
C HIS A 11 4.74 -6.58 -20.40
N VAL A 12 4.75 -5.74 -19.37
CA VAL A 12 3.75 -5.73 -18.30
C VAL A 12 2.86 -4.48 -18.41
N ALA A 13 1.57 -4.66 -18.18
CA ALA A 13 0.59 -3.59 -18.09
C ALA A 13 0.62 -2.93 -16.71
N GLU A 14 0.05 -1.73 -16.61
CA GLU A 14 -0.18 -1.04 -15.33
C GLU A 14 -1.02 -1.88 -14.35
N THR A 15 -1.91 -2.73 -14.86
CA THR A 15 -2.73 -3.67 -14.07
C THR A 15 -1.92 -4.87 -13.52
N GLY A 16 -0.65 -4.99 -13.90
CA GLY A 16 0.21 -6.13 -13.57
C GLY A 16 0.03 -7.36 -14.46
N GLU A 17 -0.86 -7.29 -15.46
CA GLU A 17 -1.04 -8.34 -16.47
C GLU A 17 0.11 -8.34 -17.47
N ALA A 18 0.58 -9.51 -17.89
CA ALA A 18 1.53 -9.59 -18.99
C ALA A 18 0.81 -9.34 -20.32
N VAL A 19 1.52 -8.73 -21.27
CA VAL A 19 0.98 -8.27 -22.54
C VAL A 19 1.81 -8.79 -23.70
N GLY A 20 1.11 -9.32 -24.70
CA GLY A 20 1.65 -9.66 -26.01
C GLY A 20 0.83 -9.01 -27.13
N ARG A 21 1.14 -9.37 -28.37
CA ARG A 21 0.33 -9.00 -29.55
C ARG A 21 -0.10 -10.24 -30.31
N ASP A 22 -1.33 -10.23 -30.80
CA ASP A 22 -1.81 -11.23 -31.74
C ASP A 22 -1.32 -10.95 -33.17
N GLU A 23 -1.67 -11.82 -34.11
CA GLU A 23 -1.29 -11.71 -35.52
C GLU A 23 -1.81 -10.42 -36.20
N ASP A 24 -2.93 -9.89 -35.71
CA ASP A 24 -3.53 -8.64 -36.19
C ASP A 24 -2.94 -7.40 -35.47
N GLY A 25 -1.98 -7.60 -34.57
CA GLY A 25 -1.30 -6.55 -33.82
C GLY A 25 -2.11 -5.98 -32.65
N ARG A 26 -3.24 -6.57 -32.27
CA ARG A 26 -4.01 -6.15 -31.07
C ARG A 26 -3.27 -6.56 -29.80
N ALA A 27 -3.39 -5.74 -28.75
CA ALA A 27 -2.81 -6.07 -27.45
C ALA A 27 -3.61 -7.21 -26.78
N VAL A 28 -2.93 -8.24 -26.29
CA VAL A 28 -3.55 -9.35 -25.55
C VAL A 28 -3.05 -9.32 -24.10
N PHE A 29 -3.96 -9.09 -23.16
CA PHE A 29 -3.69 -9.02 -21.72
C PHE A 29 -3.94 -10.39 -21.08
N VAL A 30 -2.94 -10.88 -20.34
CA VAL A 30 -2.95 -12.21 -19.72
C VAL A 30 -2.53 -12.08 -18.26
N ALA A 31 -3.48 -12.26 -17.36
CA ALA A 31 -3.19 -12.39 -15.92
C ALA A 31 -2.43 -13.70 -15.64
N ASP A 32 -1.66 -13.72 -14.55
CA ASP A 32 -0.91 -14.90 -14.04
C ASP A 32 0.25 -15.39 -14.93
N ALA A 33 0.55 -14.63 -15.99
CA ALA A 33 1.68 -14.85 -16.89
C ALA A 33 2.79 -13.81 -16.68
N ILE A 34 3.99 -14.14 -17.15
CA ILE A 34 5.20 -13.32 -16.98
C ILE A 34 5.72 -12.88 -18.36
N PRO A 35 6.16 -11.62 -18.55
CA PRO A 35 6.88 -11.22 -19.76
C PRO A 35 8.10 -12.11 -20.02
N GLY A 36 8.23 -12.62 -21.25
CA GLY A 36 9.21 -13.63 -21.66
C GLY A 36 8.60 -15.02 -21.91
N GLU A 37 7.36 -15.25 -21.46
CA GLU A 37 6.64 -16.50 -21.69
C GLU A 37 5.97 -16.56 -23.07
N THR A 38 5.80 -17.80 -23.56
CA THR A 38 4.85 -18.10 -24.64
C THR A 38 3.71 -18.91 -24.06
N VAL A 39 2.47 -18.46 -24.26
CA VAL A 39 1.30 -19.01 -23.56
C VAL A 39 0.15 -19.30 -24.53
N GLU A 40 -0.64 -20.33 -24.23
CA GLU A 40 -1.99 -20.51 -24.78
C GLU A 40 -2.97 -19.74 -23.89
N VAL A 41 -3.80 -18.90 -24.49
CA VAL A 41 -4.73 -17.99 -23.83
C VAL A 41 -6.14 -18.29 -24.32
N ASP A 42 -7.09 -18.45 -23.39
CA ASP A 42 -8.52 -18.49 -23.71
C ASP A 42 -9.09 -17.06 -23.66
N ILE A 43 -9.54 -16.53 -24.80
CA ILE A 43 -10.02 -15.14 -24.89
C ILE A 43 -11.39 -15.00 -24.23
N THR A 44 -11.46 -14.16 -23.19
CA THR A 44 -12.67 -13.93 -22.40
C THR A 44 -13.37 -12.62 -22.74
N ALA A 45 -12.64 -11.64 -23.29
CA ALA A 45 -13.18 -10.36 -23.71
C ALA A 45 -12.41 -9.77 -24.90
N GLU A 46 -13.12 -9.06 -25.76
CA GLU A 46 -12.56 -8.36 -26.92
C GLU A 46 -13.20 -6.97 -27.05
N SER A 47 -12.38 -5.97 -27.36
CA SER A 47 -12.78 -4.61 -27.69
C SER A 47 -11.86 -4.04 -28.77
N ASP A 48 -12.13 -2.80 -29.23
CA ASP A 48 -11.34 -2.21 -30.31
C ASP A 48 -9.86 -2.06 -29.92
N GLY A 49 -8.99 -2.75 -30.67
CA GLY A 49 -7.54 -2.74 -30.45
C GLY A 49 -7.01 -3.61 -29.30
N MET A 50 -7.86 -4.30 -28.51
CA MET A 50 -7.39 -5.15 -27.41
C MET A 50 -8.25 -6.39 -27.14
N ARG A 51 -7.61 -7.39 -26.53
CA ARG A 51 -8.21 -8.61 -26.01
C ARG A 51 -7.73 -8.88 -24.59
N ARG A 52 -8.58 -9.49 -23.79
CA ARG A 52 -8.21 -10.04 -22.49
C ARG A 52 -8.56 -11.52 -22.47
N GLY A 53 -7.70 -12.32 -21.85
CA GLY A 53 -7.92 -13.74 -21.77
C GLY A 53 -7.29 -14.37 -20.53
N THR A 54 -7.69 -15.61 -20.27
CA THR A 54 -7.19 -16.39 -19.15
C THR A 54 -6.05 -17.28 -19.61
N LEU A 55 -5.00 -17.35 -18.78
CA LEU A 55 -3.89 -18.25 -19.02
C LEU A 55 -4.39 -19.69 -18.97
N ARG A 56 -4.21 -20.44 -20.07
CA ARG A 56 -4.60 -21.85 -20.17
C ARG A 56 -3.39 -22.77 -20.01
N LYS A 57 -2.29 -22.45 -20.70
CA LYS A 57 -1.08 -23.27 -20.71
C LYS A 57 0.14 -22.41 -20.95
N ILE A 58 1.24 -22.72 -20.27
CA ILE A 58 2.54 -22.11 -20.52
C ILE A 58 3.31 -23.04 -21.46
N VAL A 59 3.56 -22.58 -22.68
CA VAL A 59 4.30 -23.32 -23.73
C VAL A 59 5.80 -23.14 -23.54
N LYS A 60 6.23 -21.91 -23.21
CA LYS A 60 7.61 -21.58 -22.84
C LYS A 60 7.59 -20.82 -21.53
N THR A 61 8.18 -21.41 -20.50
CA THR A 61 8.24 -20.86 -19.13
C THR A 61 9.33 -19.79 -19.01
N SER A 62 9.05 -18.72 -18.26
CA SER A 62 10.05 -17.73 -17.87
C SER A 62 10.99 -18.32 -16.80
N PRO A 63 12.30 -18.05 -16.83
CA PRO A 63 13.20 -18.44 -15.73
C PRO A 63 12.81 -17.79 -14.39
N ASP A 64 12.08 -16.67 -14.42
CA ASP A 64 11.66 -15.94 -13.23
C ASP A 64 10.37 -16.50 -12.60
N ARG A 65 9.79 -17.57 -13.16
CA ARG A 65 8.59 -18.18 -12.60
C ARG A 65 8.96 -19.02 -11.38
N VAL A 66 8.37 -18.69 -10.24
CA VAL A 66 8.54 -19.43 -8.98
C VAL A 66 7.23 -20.06 -8.51
N GLN A 67 7.33 -21.05 -7.62
CA GLN A 67 6.15 -21.58 -6.95
C GLN A 67 5.72 -20.61 -5.85
N ALA A 68 4.47 -20.15 -5.91
CA ALA A 68 3.93 -19.28 -4.89
C ALA A 68 3.86 -19.99 -3.52
N PRO A 69 4.40 -19.40 -2.44
CA PRO A 69 4.45 -20.05 -1.14
C PRO A 69 3.11 -20.00 -0.39
N CYS A 70 2.25 -19.02 -0.64
CA CYS A 70 0.98 -18.90 0.06
C CYS A 70 -0.03 -19.95 -0.42
N PRO A 71 -0.66 -20.71 0.50
CA PRO A 71 -1.66 -21.72 0.13
C PRO A 71 -2.94 -21.10 -0.46
N HIS A 72 -3.24 -19.85 -0.11
CA HIS A 72 -4.36 -19.08 -0.66
C HIS A 72 -4.00 -18.33 -1.94
N PHE A 73 -2.72 -18.28 -2.34
CA PHE A 73 -2.40 -17.82 -3.68
C PHE A 73 -3.05 -18.80 -4.66
N GLY A 74 -3.62 -18.29 -5.75
CA GLY A 74 -4.35 -19.11 -6.69
C GLY A 74 -4.56 -18.37 -7.99
N ILE A 75 -4.36 -19.08 -9.08
CA ILE A 75 -4.65 -18.60 -10.42
C ILE A 75 -6.11 -18.93 -10.74
N ARG A 76 -6.75 -18.14 -11.61
CA ARG A 76 -8.22 -18.28 -11.85
C ARG A 76 -8.61 -19.66 -12.41
N HIS A 77 -7.68 -20.36 -13.06
CA HIS A 77 -7.91 -21.66 -13.71
C HIS A 77 -6.67 -22.57 -13.59
N PRO A 78 -6.80 -23.90 -13.66
CA PRO A 78 -5.64 -24.79 -13.70
C PRO A 78 -4.75 -24.48 -14.90
N VAL A 79 -3.46 -24.25 -14.66
CA VAL A 79 -2.47 -24.02 -15.72
C VAL A 79 -1.44 -25.13 -15.70
N THR A 80 -1.16 -25.69 -16.87
CA THR A 80 -0.07 -26.65 -17.06
C THR A 80 1.17 -25.91 -17.55
N THR A 81 2.30 -26.11 -16.88
CA THR A 81 3.61 -25.62 -17.29
C THR A 81 4.19 -26.46 -18.43
N ALA A 82 5.24 -25.96 -19.08
CA ALA A 82 5.87 -26.64 -20.22
C ALA A 82 6.38 -28.06 -19.89
N ASP A 83 6.77 -28.32 -18.64
CA ASP A 83 7.21 -29.61 -18.12
C ASP A 83 6.05 -30.54 -17.68
N GLY A 84 4.79 -30.15 -17.93
CA GLY A 84 3.61 -30.95 -17.63
C GLY A 84 3.14 -30.89 -16.18
N ARG A 85 3.77 -30.07 -15.33
CA ARG A 85 3.33 -29.88 -13.94
C ARG A 85 2.11 -28.95 -13.88
N LEU A 86 1.25 -29.18 -12.89
CA LEU A 86 0.19 -28.24 -12.56
C LEU A 86 0.78 -27.09 -11.76
N PHE A 87 0.62 -25.87 -12.28
CA PHE A 87 0.93 -24.68 -11.53
C PHE A 87 -0.17 -24.45 -10.49
N ASN A 88 0.23 -24.54 -9.22
CA ASN A 88 -0.59 -24.32 -8.04
C ASN A 88 -1.86 -25.21 -7.95
N PRO A 89 -1.75 -26.43 -7.38
CA PRO A 89 -2.81 -27.43 -7.38
C PRO A 89 -3.95 -27.14 -6.40
N SER A 90 -3.94 -26.02 -5.66
CA SER A 90 -5.07 -25.58 -4.81
C SER A 90 -6.22 -24.95 -5.61
N TRP A 91 -6.40 -25.35 -6.87
CA TRP A 91 -7.41 -24.89 -7.84
C TRP A 91 -8.88 -24.99 -7.37
N ARG A 92 -9.14 -25.59 -6.21
CA ARG A 92 -10.49 -25.76 -5.67
C ARG A 92 -11.14 -24.44 -5.23
N ARG A 93 -10.41 -23.32 -5.16
CA ARG A 93 -10.91 -21.98 -4.86
C ARG A 93 -10.19 -20.93 -5.72
N ALA A 94 -10.88 -19.86 -6.11
CA ALA A 94 -10.21 -18.70 -6.67
C ALA A 94 -9.23 -18.15 -5.63
N GLY A 95 -7.99 -17.87 -6.03
CA GLY A 95 -6.97 -17.40 -5.09
C GLY A 95 -7.33 -16.07 -4.44
N CYS A 96 -6.66 -15.76 -3.33
CA CYS A 96 -6.70 -14.46 -2.66
C CYS A 96 -6.29 -13.35 -3.63
N SER A 97 -7.01 -12.22 -3.60
CA SER A 97 -6.64 -11.02 -4.36
C SER A 97 -5.50 -10.21 -3.73
N GLY A 98 -5.15 -10.50 -2.46
CA GLY A 98 -4.12 -9.80 -1.69
C GLY A 98 -2.69 -9.98 -2.20
N CYS A 99 -2.42 -10.96 -3.08
CA CYS A 99 -1.14 -11.06 -3.80
C CYS A 99 -1.38 -11.45 -5.26
N LEU A 100 -0.86 -10.66 -6.21
CA LEU A 100 -0.96 -10.92 -7.64
C LEU A 100 0.29 -11.63 -8.22
N TRP A 101 1.46 -11.39 -7.65
CA TRP A 101 2.75 -11.72 -8.25
C TRP A 101 3.62 -12.72 -7.47
N GLN A 102 3.11 -13.44 -6.46
CA GLN A 102 3.90 -14.49 -5.77
C GLN A 102 4.42 -15.62 -6.67
N HIS A 103 3.97 -15.68 -7.92
CA HIS A 103 4.47 -16.60 -8.94
C HIS A 103 5.69 -16.08 -9.72
N ILE A 104 6.16 -14.89 -9.37
CA ILE A 104 7.26 -14.16 -10.02
C ILE A 104 8.37 -13.98 -8.98
N ASP A 105 9.59 -14.33 -9.35
CA ASP A 105 10.80 -14.04 -8.58
C ASP A 105 10.85 -12.56 -8.17
N TYR A 106 11.28 -12.28 -6.93
CA TYR A 106 11.13 -10.95 -6.35
C TYR A 106 11.94 -9.88 -7.10
N GLU A 107 13.18 -10.17 -7.51
CA GLU A 107 14.00 -9.24 -8.30
C GLU A 107 13.33 -8.90 -9.63
N ARG A 108 12.65 -9.90 -10.21
CA ARG A 108 11.86 -9.68 -11.42
C ARG A 108 10.66 -8.77 -11.15
N GLN A 109 9.99 -8.87 -10.01
CA GLN A 109 8.90 -7.96 -9.61
C GLN A 109 9.39 -6.50 -9.56
N LEU A 110 10.56 -6.23 -8.97
CA LEU A 110 11.14 -4.89 -8.89
C LEU A 110 11.40 -4.30 -10.29
N SER A 111 12.02 -5.08 -11.18
CA SER A 111 12.29 -4.64 -12.55
C SER A 111 10.98 -4.34 -13.33
N MET A 112 9.94 -5.15 -13.12
CA MET A 112 8.63 -4.97 -13.74
C MET A 112 7.90 -3.74 -13.19
N LYS A 113 7.96 -3.47 -11.88
CA LYS A 113 7.43 -2.24 -11.25
C LYS A 113 8.05 -0.99 -11.86
N ARG A 114 9.38 -0.98 -12.02
CA ARG A 114 10.07 0.12 -12.69
C ARG A 114 9.57 0.31 -14.12
N GLU A 115 9.44 -0.77 -14.89
CA GLU A 115 8.94 -0.72 -16.26
C GLU A 115 7.52 -0.11 -16.33
N ILE A 116 6.63 -0.49 -15.41
CA ILE A 116 5.28 0.08 -15.31
C ILE A 116 5.34 1.59 -15.15
N ILE A 117 6.12 2.09 -14.19
CA ILE A 117 6.21 3.53 -13.88
C ILE A 117 6.79 4.32 -15.07
N VAL A 118 7.87 3.81 -15.68
CA VAL A 118 8.47 4.41 -16.88
C VAL A 118 7.45 4.48 -18.01
N ASN A 119 6.70 3.41 -18.25
CA ASN A 119 5.69 3.35 -19.31
C ASN A 119 4.56 4.35 -19.06
N ILE A 120 4.09 4.49 -17.81
CA ILE A 120 3.05 5.46 -17.44
C ILE A 120 3.53 6.89 -17.70
N LEU A 121 4.71 7.27 -17.19
CA LEU A 121 5.26 8.60 -17.41
C LEU A 121 5.49 8.90 -18.89
N ALA A 122 6.06 7.95 -19.65
CA ALA A 122 6.31 8.12 -21.08
C ALA A 122 5.02 8.30 -21.89
N ARG A 123 3.95 7.60 -21.52
CA ARG A 123 2.67 7.59 -22.26
C ARG A 123 1.77 8.76 -21.88
N GLU A 124 1.67 9.07 -20.60
CA GLU A 124 0.69 10.00 -20.04
C GLU A 124 1.25 11.41 -19.91
N ALA A 125 2.44 11.58 -19.34
CA ALA A 125 3.06 12.91 -19.24
C ALA A 125 3.67 13.39 -20.57
N ARG A 126 4.08 12.44 -21.44
CA ARG A 126 4.71 12.70 -22.75
C ARG A 126 5.80 13.79 -22.70
N PRO A 127 6.84 13.62 -21.85
CA PRO A 127 7.84 14.66 -21.63
C PRO A 127 8.72 14.97 -22.86
N GLY A 128 8.68 14.14 -23.90
CA GLY A 128 9.45 14.32 -25.14
C GLY A 128 8.58 14.58 -26.37
N ALA A 129 9.20 15.16 -27.41
CA ALA A 129 8.53 15.45 -28.69
C ALA A 129 8.11 14.19 -29.48
N THR A 130 8.64 13.01 -29.14
CA THR A 130 8.31 11.73 -29.79
C THR A 130 8.16 10.63 -28.74
N ARG A 131 7.48 9.53 -29.06
CA ARG A 131 7.33 8.38 -28.15
C ARG A 131 8.68 7.86 -27.64
N GLN A 132 9.67 7.75 -28.52
CA GLN A 132 11.01 7.29 -28.16
C GLN A 132 11.70 8.26 -27.19
N LYS A 133 11.62 9.58 -27.45
CA LYS A 133 12.18 10.60 -26.55
C LYS A 133 11.47 10.64 -25.20
N SER A 134 10.14 10.52 -25.19
CA SER A 134 9.37 10.45 -23.94
C SER A 134 9.79 9.26 -23.08
N ARG A 135 10.02 8.10 -23.70
CA ARG A 135 10.53 6.92 -22.99
C ARG A 135 11.94 7.16 -22.43
N GLN A 136 12.86 7.68 -23.23
CA GLN A 136 14.22 7.99 -22.77
C GLN A 136 14.24 8.97 -21.59
N ILE A 137 13.40 10.02 -21.64
CA ILE A 137 13.28 10.97 -20.53
C ILE A 137 12.70 10.28 -19.30
N ALA A 138 11.63 9.50 -19.43
CA ALA A 138 11.06 8.76 -18.31
C ALA A 138 12.07 7.77 -17.69
N GLU A 139 12.84 7.04 -18.51
CA GLU A 139 13.90 6.14 -18.05
C GLU A 139 15.00 6.88 -17.28
N SER A 140 15.30 8.13 -17.63
CA SER A 140 16.27 8.97 -16.91
C SER A 140 15.73 9.57 -15.61
N LEU A 141 14.40 9.71 -15.48
CA LEU A 141 13.75 10.28 -14.30
C LEU A 141 13.48 9.23 -13.22
N VAL A 142 13.24 7.97 -13.62
CA VAL A 142 12.82 6.89 -12.72
C VAL A 142 14.03 6.04 -12.32
N ALA A 143 14.37 6.07 -11.04
CA ALA A 143 15.40 5.21 -10.46
C ALA A 143 14.97 3.73 -10.41
N ASP A 144 15.88 2.85 -10.00
CA ASP A 144 15.52 1.47 -9.70
C ASP A 144 14.66 1.39 -8.43
N VAL A 145 13.78 0.39 -8.36
CA VAL A 145 12.85 0.24 -7.22
C VAL A 145 13.64 -0.19 -5.99
N ILE A 146 13.47 0.54 -4.88
CA ILE A 146 14.03 0.14 -3.59
C ILE A 146 13.17 -0.99 -3.01
N ALA A 147 13.77 -2.17 -2.87
CA ALA A 147 13.24 -3.28 -2.08
C ALA A 147 13.31 -2.95 -0.59
N LEU A 148 12.43 -3.56 0.20
CA LEU A 148 12.44 -3.38 1.65
C LEU A 148 13.11 -4.55 2.34
N GLY A 149 14.01 -4.30 3.29
CA GLY A 149 14.27 -5.19 4.42
C GLY A 149 15.57 -4.91 5.20
N ALA A 150 15.39 -4.97 6.53
CA ALA A 150 16.30 -4.87 7.68
C ALA A 150 17.35 -3.72 7.79
N SER A 151 16.97 -2.74 8.64
CA SER A 151 17.72 -1.67 9.32
C SER A 151 18.41 -0.60 8.46
N ALA A 152 18.21 0.66 8.85
CA ALA A 152 18.91 1.83 8.31
C ALA A 152 20.46 1.70 8.40
N ASP A 153 20.97 0.82 9.26
CA ASP A 153 22.40 0.54 9.45
C ASP A 153 23.00 -0.42 8.40
N GLU A 154 22.20 -1.11 7.60
CA GLU A 154 22.65 -2.12 6.62
C GLU A 154 22.23 -1.82 5.18
N LEU A 155 22.30 -0.55 4.76
CA LEU A 155 22.27 -0.12 3.35
C LEU A 155 23.56 -0.53 2.60
N SER A 156 23.98 -1.79 2.73
CA SER A 156 25.09 -2.41 2.01
C SER A 156 24.53 -3.29 0.88
N PRO A 157 25.00 -3.16 -0.37
CA PRO A 157 24.50 -3.91 -1.53
C PRO A 157 24.80 -5.43 -1.51
N ALA A 158 25.16 -6.01 -0.36
CA ALA A 158 25.61 -7.40 -0.22
C ALA A 158 24.82 -8.25 0.80
N ALA A 159 23.77 -7.74 1.44
CA ALA A 159 22.93 -8.51 2.35
C ALA A 159 21.53 -8.76 1.74
N PRO A 160 21.06 -10.01 1.59
CA PRO A 160 19.70 -10.28 1.17
C PRO A 160 18.80 -10.20 2.40
N ALA A 161 18.32 -9.01 2.71
CA ALA A 161 17.19 -8.85 3.60
C ALA A 161 16.09 -8.17 2.79
N VAL A 162 15.35 -8.95 2.00
CA VAL A 162 14.07 -8.50 1.48
C VAL A 162 13.00 -9.02 2.45
N LEU A 163 12.24 -8.12 3.07
CA LEU A 163 10.97 -8.43 3.72
C LEU A 163 9.94 -8.74 2.63
N ASP A 164 10.10 -9.90 1.99
CA ASP A 164 9.10 -10.43 1.07
C ASP A 164 7.77 -10.72 1.78
N PHE A 165 7.81 -10.91 3.10
CA PHE A 165 6.70 -11.38 3.94
C PHE A 165 6.76 -10.74 5.32
N GLY A 166 5.69 -10.86 6.10
CA GLY A 166 5.66 -10.42 7.49
C GLY A 166 5.68 -8.91 7.73
N PHE A 167 5.34 -8.10 6.72
CA PHE A 167 5.43 -6.65 6.78
C PHE A 167 4.11 -5.93 7.14
N LEU A 168 2.97 -6.60 7.03
CA LEU A 168 1.67 -5.96 7.33
C LEU A 168 1.44 -5.87 8.83
N THR A 169 1.27 -4.66 9.33
CA THR A 169 0.86 -4.35 10.72
C THR A 169 -0.63 -4.05 10.82
N GLN A 170 -1.33 -3.91 9.71
CA GLN A 170 -2.77 -3.75 9.67
C GLN A 170 -3.37 -4.57 8.51
N MET A 171 -4.53 -5.18 8.76
CA MET A 171 -5.32 -5.81 7.70
C MET A 171 -6.81 -5.75 8.02
N ARG A 172 -7.61 -5.58 6.97
CA ARG A 172 -9.07 -5.53 7.02
C ARG A 172 -9.67 -6.76 6.35
N PHE A 173 -10.68 -7.33 6.99
CA PHE A 173 -11.35 -8.57 6.60
C PHE A 173 -12.86 -8.35 6.54
N ASP A 174 -13.54 -8.92 5.55
CA ASP A 174 -15.00 -9.02 5.59
C ASP A 174 -15.37 -10.23 6.47
N LEU A 175 -16.46 -10.10 7.24
CA LEU A 175 -16.94 -11.13 8.14
C LEU A 175 -18.10 -11.88 7.50
N ALA A 176 -17.91 -13.17 7.22
CA ALA A 176 -18.98 -14.00 6.67
C ALA A 176 -20.08 -14.26 7.72
N GLN A 177 -21.28 -14.67 7.27
CA GLN A 177 -22.35 -15.13 8.18
C GLN A 177 -21.92 -16.30 9.07
N SER A 178 -21.01 -17.14 8.57
CA SER A 178 -20.37 -18.22 9.33
C SER A 178 -19.29 -17.73 10.30
N GLN A 179 -19.20 -16.42 10.55
CA GLN A 179 -18.22 -15.76 11.42
C GLN A 179 -16.74 -15.93 11.02
N LEU A 180 -16.48 -16.50 9.84
CA LEU A 180 -15.13 -16.65 9.31
C LEU A 180 -14.65 -15.35 8.70
N LEU A 181 -13.37 -15.03 8.93
CA LEU A 181 -12.71 -13.92 8.26
C LEU A 181 -12.46 -14.27 6.80
N THR A 182 -12.88 -13.35 5.93
CA THR A 182 -12.76 -13.50 4.48
C THR A 182 -12.03 -12.32 3.86
N LEU A 183 -11.36 -12.60 2.75
CA LEU A 183 -10.82 -11.59 1.86
C LEU A 183 -11.49 -11.73 0.49
N ALA A 184 -11.43 -10.67 -0.32
CA ALA A 184 -11.86 -10.76 -1.70
C ALA A 184 -11.00 -11.78 -2.48
N GLY A 185 -11.65 -12.73 -3.13
CA GLY A 185 -11.04 -13.61 -4.12
C GLY A 185 -10.76 -12.86 -5.41
N ARG A 186 -9.89 -13.43 -6.25
CA ARG A 186 -9.53 -12.85 -7.56
C ARG A 186 -10.70 -12.80 -8.54
N ASP A 187 -11.67 -13.68 -8.38
CA ASP A 187 -12.96 -13.70 -9.08
C ASP A 187 -14.02 -12.80 -8.44
N ARG A 188 -13.66 -12.08 -7.37
CA ARG A 188 -14.50 -11.23 -6.51
C ARG A 188 -15.40 -12.00 -5.54
N GLU A 189 -15.32 -13.32 -5.51
CA GLU A 189 -16.02 -14.12 -4.49
C GLU A 189 -15.22 -14.12 -3.19
N PRO A 190 -15.88 -14.07 -2.01
CA PRO A 190 -15.17 -14.14 -0.74
C PRO A 190 -14.40 -15.45 -0.59
N ILE A 191 -13.17 -15.36 -0.07
CA ILE A 191 -12.36 -16.52 0.28
C ILE A 191 -12.09 -16.52 1.78
N THR A 192 -12.34 -17.66 2.43
CA THR A 192 -11.87 -17.88 3.80
C THR A 192 -10.36 -17.95 3.80
N VAL A 193 -9.74 -17.16 4.67
CA VAL A 193 -8.29 -17.16 4.89
C VAL A 193 -8.02 -17.74 6.25
N ASP A 194 -7.08 -18.69 6.31
CA ASP A 194 -6.68 -19.32 7.56
C ASP A 194 -5.26 -18.93 8.02
N ALA A 195 -4.44 -18.41 7.10
CA ALA A 195 -3.17 -17.78 7.38
C ALA A 195 -2.84 -16.72 6.31
N CYS A 196 -2.00 -15.75 6.65
CA CYS A 196 -1.48 -14.79 5.69
C CYS A 196 0.02 -14.59 5.91
N LEU A 197 0.83 -14.94 4.92
CA LEU A 197 2.30 -14.79 5.01
C LEU A 197 2.72 -13.31 5.10
N LEU A 198 1.86 -12.37 4.72
CA LEU A 198 2.18 -10.95 4.82
C LEU A 198 2.05 -10.40 6.24
N HIS A 199 1.37 -11.10 7.16
CA HIS A 199 1.16 -10.62 8.53
C HIS A 199 2.47 -10.52 9.29
N HIS A 200 2.75 -9.34 9.85
CA HIS A 200 3.71 -9.20 10.94
C HIS A 200 3.38 -10.21 12.07
N PRO A 201 4.36 -10.77 12.79
CA PRO A 201 4.10 -11.77 13.83
C PRO A 201 3.01 -11.38 14.84
N GLN A 202 2.99 -10.13 15.31
CA GLN A 202 1.93 -9.63 16.19
C GLN A 202 0.54 -9.60 15.52
N LEU A 203 0.48 -9.26 14.23
CA LEU A 203 -0.79 -9.28 13.49
C LEU A 203 -1.26 -10.72 13.27
N ALA A 204 -0.33 -11.66 13.05
CA ALA A 204 -0.63 -13.09 12.96
C ALA A 204 -1.17 -13.65 14.29
N GLU A 205 -0.57 -13.25 15.42
CA GLU A 205 -1.04 -13.57 16.77
C GLU A 205 -2.46 -13.04 17.00
N LEU A 206 -2.71 -11.75 16.70
CA LEU A 206 -4.03 -11.13 16.81
C LEU A 206 -5.08 -11.83 15.93
N PHE A 207 -4.73 -12.11 14.68
CA PHE A 207 -5.59 -12.81 13.73
C PHE A 207 -5.95 -14.21 14.21
N ALA A 208 -4.99 -14.97 14.71
CA ALA A 208 -5.23 -16.31 15.24
C ALA A 208 -6.11 -16.28 16.51
N GLY A 209 -5.84 -15.33 17.41
CA GLY A 209 -6.63 -15.13 18.62
C GLY A 209 -8.10 -14.85 18.32
N PHE A 210 -8.38 -13.89 17.42
CA PHE A 210 -9.74 -13.53 17.05
C PHE A 210 -10.50 -14.70 16.40
N ARG A 211 -9.81 -15.59 15.68
CA ARG A 211 -10.41 -16.79 15.09
C ARG A 211 -10.73 -17.85 16.13
N ASN A 212 -9.78 -18.20 16.99
CA ASN A 212 -9.94 -19.28 17.97
C ASN A 212 -11.09 -18.99 18.97
N GLU A 213 -11.23 -17.75 19.43
CA GLU A 213 -12.31 -17.37 20.35
C GLU A 213 -13.71 -17.51 19.73
N ARG A 214 -13.80 -17.52 18.39
CA ARG A 214 -15.05 -17.79 17.67
C ARG A 214 -15.26 -19.27 17.37
N ASP A 215 -14.19 -20.03 17.14
CA ASP A 215 -14.26 -21.49 16.96
C ASP A 215 -14.69 -22.19 18.28
N ASP A 216 -14.31 -21.65 19.45
CA ASP A 216 -14.74 -22.17 20.76
C ASP A 216 -16.25 -21.99 21.04
N VAL A 217 -16.95 -21.15 20.27
CA VAL A 217 -18.41 -21.01 20.31
C VAL A 217 -19.11 -22.12 19.51
N GLU A 218 -18.44 -22.71 18.50
CA GLU A 218 -18.97 -23.83 17.69
C GLU A 218 -18.70 -25.22 18.30
N GLY A 219 -17.88 -25.31 19.35
CA GLY A 219 -17.53 -26.58 20.01
C GLY A 219 -18.65 -27.29 20.78
N SER A 220 -19.85 -26.71 20.89
CA SER A 220 -21.01 -27.37 21.47
C SER A 220 -21.84 -28.08 20.39
N GLU A 221 -21.56 -29.37 20.20
CA GLU A 221 -22.36 -30.42 19.54
C GLU A 221 -23.15 -30.05 18.25
N GLU A 222 -22.86 -30.78 17.17
CA GLU A 222 -23.64 -30.83 15.92
C GLU A 222 -25.15 -31.02 16.18
N ASP A 223 -25.90 -29.93 16.26
CA ASP A 223 -27.35 -29.93 16.10
C ASP A 223 -27.66 -29.45 14.67
N GLU A 224 -28.11 -30.37 13.79
CA GLU A 224 -28.48 -30.13 12.39
C GLU A 224 -29.70 -29.19 12.20
N ARG A 225 -29.98 -28.35 13.21
CA ARG A 225 -30.87 -27.19 13.17
C ARG A 225 -30.20 -26.03 13.91
N ALA A 226 -29.10 -25.52 13.35
CA ALA A 226 -28.61 -24.21 13.76
C ALA A 226 -29.80 -23.21 13.67
N PRO A 227 -30.18 -22.53 14.76
CA PRO A 227 -31.11 -21.42 14.65
C PRO A 227 -30.53 -20.46 13.62
N GLN A 228 -31.37 -19.93 12.72
CA GLN A 228 -30.99 -18.81 11.86
C GLN A 228 -30.47 -17.72 12.78
N SER A 229 -29.15 -17.64 12.93
CA SER A 229 -28.50 -16.66 13.78
C SER A 229 -28.95 -15.30 13.29
N GLU A 230 -29.35 -14.43 14.20
CA GLU A 230 -29.67 -13.05 13.85
C GLU A 230 -28.50 -12.49 13.01
N PRO A 231 -28.79 -11.71 11.96
CA PRO A 231 -27.74 -11.15 11.13
C PRO A 231 -26.75 -10.40 12.02
N LEU A 232 -25.46 -10.74 11.90
CA LEU A 232 -24.39 -10.06 12.61
C LEU A 232 -24.48 -8.56 12.31
N SER A 233 -24.53 -7.73 13.34
CA SER A 233 -24.40 -6.27 13.18
C SER A 233 -23.06 -5.92 12.50
N VAL A 234 -22.01 -6.67 12.85
CA VAL A 234 -20.66 -6.52 12.30
C VAL A 234 -20.52 -7.27 10.97
N HIS A 235 -20.15 -6.55 9.92
CA HIS A 235 -19.92 -7.12 8.59
C HIS A 235 -18.43 -7.11 8.18
N ARG A 236 -17.57 -6.41 8.94
CA ARG A 236 -16.14 -6.30 8.67
C ARG A 236 -15.34 -6.05 9.94
N VAL A 237 -14.07 -6.45 9.91
CA VAL A 237 -13.13 -6.30 11.01
C VAL A 237 -11.81 -5.72 10.50
N THR A 238 -11.27 -4.70 11.16
CA THR A 238 -9.88 -4.26 10.97
C THR A 238 -9.04 -4.70 12.17
N LEU A 239 -7.93 -5.38 11.90
CA LEU A 239 -6.93 -5.76 12.88
C LEU A 239 -5.69 -4.91 12.65
N ALA A 240 -5.13 -4.32 13.71
CA ALA A 240 -3.88 -3.57 13.63
C ALA A 240 -2.98 -3.79 14.85
N VAL A 241 -1.67 -3.60 14.68
CA VAL A 241 -0.66 -3.79 15.72
C VAL A 241 0.42 -2.72 15.66
N GLY A 242 1.13 -2.57 16.78
CA GLY A 242 2.21 -1.59 16.96
C GLY A 242 3.50 -1.88 16.20
N GLY A 243 3.69 -3.12 15.72
CA GLY A 243 4.91 -3.53 15.03
C GLY A 243 6.12 -3.71 15.96
N THR A 244 5.90 -4.05 17.23
CA THR A 244 7.00 -4.23 18.19
C THR A 244 7.60 -5.63 18.08
N ALA A 245 8.87 -5.80 18.45
CA ALA A 245 9.56 -7.10 18.36
C ALA A 245 9.05 -8.18 19.34
N GLY A 246 8.03 -7.88 20.15
CA GLY A 246 7.48 -8.77 21.18
C GLY A 246 6.06 -9.28 20.88
N HIS A 247 5.55 -10.14 21.75
CA HIS A 247 4.14 -10.58 21.73
C HIS A 247 3.19 -9.45 22.15
N LEU A 248 1.90 -9.63 21.86
CA LEU A 248 0.88 -8.71 22.36
C LEU A 248 0.80 -8.82 23.89
N SER A 249 0.55 -7.70 24.56
CA SER A 249 0.47 -7.64 26.03
C SER A 249 -0.30 -6.39 26.47
N ASP A 250 -0.61 -6.27 27.76
CA ASP A 250 -1.31 -5.09 28.29
C ASP A 250 -0.58 -3.76 28.04
N SER A 251 0.76 -3.79 27.88
CA SER A 251 1.58 -2.63 27.54
C SER A 251 1.83 -2.47 26.04
N ALA A 252 1.48 -3.46 25.23
CA ALA A 252 1.63 -3.49 23.77
C ALA A 252 0.38 -4.12 23.14
N LYS A 253 -0.77 -3.47 23.34
CA LYS A 253 -2.06 -3.97 22.87
C LYS A 253 -2.18 -3.87 21.35
N GLY A 254 -2.88 -4.83 20.76
CA GLY A 254 -3.38 -4.72 19.39
C GLY A 254 -4.60 -3.80 19.31
N VAL A 255 -5.11 -3.60 18.10
CA VAL A 255 -6.34 -2.86 17.83
C VAL A 255 -7.28 -3.74 17.02
N LEU A 256 -8.54 -3.80 17.47
CA LEU A 256 -9.65 -4.45 16.80
C LEU A 256 -10.73 -3.40 16.52
N ILE A 257 -11.09 -3.21 15.25
CA ILE A 257 -12.20 -2.33 14.86
C ILE A 257 -13.30 -3.20 14.26
N LEU A 258 -14.48 -3.14 14.84
CA LEU A 258 -15.69 -3.81 14.37
C LEU A 258 -16.50 -2.82 13.53
N HIS A 259 -16.69 -3.14 12.24
CA HIS A 259 -17.42 -2.30 11.30
C HIS A 259 -18.88 -2.78 11.18
N SER A 260 -19.84 -1.89 11.35
CA SER A 260 -21.27 -2.20 11.44
C SER A 260 -22.12 -1.10 10.81
N ASP A 261 -23.24 -1.48 10.20
CA ASP A 261 -24.31 -0.54 9.78
C ASP A 261 -25.42 -0.41 10.84
N SER A 262 -25.32 -1.16 11.94
CA SER A 262 -26.22 -1.12 13.08
C SER A 262 -25.66 -0.22 14.17
N ASP A 263 -26.57 0.48 14.86
CA ASP A 263 -26.27 1.32 16.03
C ASP A 263 -25.88 0.52 17.27
N ASP A 264 -26.20 -0.77 17.33
CA ASP A 264 -26.03 -1.58 18.54
C ASP A 264 -24.67 -2.32 18.53
N PRO A 265 -23.73 -1.99 19.43
CA PRO A 265 -22.47 -2.70 19.54
C PRO A 265 -22.70 -4.13 20.05
N PRO A 266 -21.95 -5.12 19.54
CA PRO A 266 -22.07 -6.50 20.01
C PRO A 266 -21.52 -6.64 21.43
N SER A 267 -22.12 -7.51 22.24
CA SER A 267 -21.48 -7.98 23.47
C SER A 267 -20.30 -8.88 23.11
N LEU A 268 -19.10 -8.56 23.60
CA LEU A 268 -17.86 -9.26 23.25
C LEU A 268 -17.02 -9.53 24.50
N GLU A 269 -16.61 -10.78 24.68
CA GLU A 269 -15.57 -11.16 25.64
C GLU A 269 -14.37 -11.65 24.82
N LEU A 270 -13.25 -10.92 24.87
CA LEU A 270 -11.98 -11.34 24.27
C LEU A 270 -10.95 -11.54 25.37
N GLY A 271 -10.25 -12.67 25.35
CA GLY A 271 -9.05 -12.97 26.14
C GLY A 271 -7.77 -12.42 25.53
N LEU A 272 -7.87 -11.47 24.58
CA LEU A 272 -6.74 -10.88 23.87
C LEU A 272 -6.38 -9.50 24.44
N PRO A 273 -5.09 -9.15 24.53
CA PRO A 273 -4.65 -7.81 24.89
C PRO A 273 -4.86 -6.84 23.71
N VAL A 274 -6.10 -6.37 23.54
CA VAL A 274 -6.51 -5.50 22.43
C VAL A 274 -7.36 -4.33 22.91
N ASN A 275 -7.25 -3.20 22.20
CA ASN A 275 -8.22 -2.14 22.26
C ASN A 275 -9.31 -2.42 21.23
N VAL A 276 -10.57 -2.43 21.65
CA VAL A 276 -11.73 -2.76 20.80
C VAL A 276 -12.54 -1.52 20.51
N PHE A 277 -12.74 -1.26 19.23
CA PHE A 277 -13.54 -0.16 18.74
C PHE A 277 -14.72 -0.65 17.92
N PHE A 278 -15.82 0.08 17.99
CA PHE A 278 -16.99 -0.11 17.15
C PHE A 278 -17.12 1.09 16.23
N LEU A 279 -17.03 0.85 14.92
CA LEU A 279 -17.21 1.85 13.87
C LEU A 279 -18.57 1.63 13.23
N HIS A 280 -19.50 2.55 13.48
CA HIS A 280 -20.76 2.62 12.78
C HIS A 280 -20.55 3.32 11.42
N GLU A 281 -20.83 2.63 10.32
CA GLU A 281 -20.56 3.08 8.94
C GLU A 281 -21.79 3.70 8.24
N ALA A 282 -22.62 4.43 8.97
CA ALA A 282 -23.72 5.22 8.40
C ALA A 282 -23.25 6.50 7.68
N ASP A 283 -24.20 7.31 7.18
CA ASP A 283 -23.91 8.60 6.50
C ASP A 283 -23.00 9.52 7.33
N GLU A 284 -23.14 9.49 8.66
CA GLU A 284 -22.21 10.11 9.61
C GLU A 284 -21.55 9.02 10.46
N PRO A 285 -20.30 8.63 10.16
CA PRO A 285 -19.65 7.55 10.86
C PRO A 285 -19.27 7.94 12.29
N THR A 286 -19.52 7.05 13.24
CA THR A 286 -19.15 7.23 14.65
C THR A 286 -18.24 6.11 15.13
N LEU A 287 -17.26 6.46 15.96
CA LEU A 287 -16.29 5.52 16.53
C LEU A 287 -16.45 5.50 18.04
N GLU A 288 -16.73 4.32 18.59
CA GLU A 288 -16.87 4.08 20.03
C GLU A 288 -15.76 3.15 20.53
N LEU A 289 -15.20 3.44 21.69
CA LEU A 289 -14.27 2.55 22.39
C LEU A 289 -15.08 1.62 23.30
N LEU A 290 -15.05 0.32 23.01
CA LEU A 290 -15.74 -0.70 23.81
C LEU A 290 -14.84 -1.23 24.93
N VAL A 291 -13.56 -1.50 24.63
CA VAL A 291 -12.62 -2.12 25.56
C VAL A 291 -11.24 -1.49 25.42
N GLY A 292 -10.60 -1.19 26.55
CA GLY A 292 -9.20 -0.77 26.60
C GLY A 292 -9.03 0.75 26.55
N ASP A 293 -8.09 1.20 25.74
CA ASP A 293 -7.64 2.59 25.66
C ASP A 293 -7.78 3.14 24.24
N TRP A 294 -7.99 4.45 24.11
CA TRP A 294 -8.10 5.12 22.81
C TRP A 294 -6.83 5.08 21.97
N ASN A 295 -5.68 4.85 22.59
CA ASN A 295 -4.40 4.85 21.90
C ASN A 295 -3.69 3.51 22.02
N TYR A 296 -2.78 3.29 21.08
CA TYR A 296 -1.81 2.20 21.11
C TYR A 296 -0.44 2.75 20.71
N SER A 297 0.59 1.92 20.86
CA SER A 297 1.98 2.32 20.59
C SER A 297 2.47 1.77 19.26
N LEU A 298 2.94 2.65 18.38
CA LEU A 298 3.71 2.31 17.19
C LEU A 298 5.20 2.34 17.51
N GLN A 299 5.98 1.45 16.89
CA GLN A 299 7.44 1.50 16.90
C GLN A 299 7.95 1.98 15.54
N VAL A 300 8.78 3.03 15.57
CA VAL A 300 9.39 3.64 14.37
C VAL A 300 10.83 4.05 14.71
N GLU A 301 11.83 3.46 14.09
CA GLU A 301 13.27 3.73 14.28
C GLU A 301 13.67 3.72 15.78
N GLY A 302 13.18 2.71 16.51
CA GLY A 302 13.42 2.57 17.96
C GLY A 302 12.68 3.59 18.85
N ARG A 303 11.79 4.40 18.27
CA ARG A 303 10.94 5.33 19.00
C ARG A 303 9.54 4.76 19.17
N GLN A 304 8.99 4.99 20.36
CA GLN A 304 7.61 4.68 20.66
C GLN A 304 6.74 5.92 20.39
N LEU A 305 5.81 5.79 19.45
CA LEU A 305 4.87 6.85 19.08
C LEU A 305 3.46 6.47 19.50
N THR A 306 2.71 7.45 20.00
CA THR A 306 1.28 7.31 20.25
C THR A 306 0.53 7.30 18.93
N ALA A 307 -0.38 6.35 18.77
CA ALA A 307 -1.30 6.27 17.64
C ALA A 307 -2.73 6.04 18.10
N TYR A 308 -3.68 6.44 17.27
CA TYR A 308 -5.12 6.21 17.44
C TYR A 308 -5.60 5.17 16.43
N PRO A 309 -6.82 4.63 16.59
CA PRO A 309 -7.29 3.52 15.77
C PRO A 309 -7.18 3.85 14.28
N PRO A 310 -6.53 3.00 13.48
CA PRO A 310 -6.27 3.34 12.10
C PRO A 310 -7.51 3.09 11.25
N LEU A 311 -8.12 4.18 10.79
CA LEU A 311 -9.30 4.13 9.91
C LEU A 311 -8.92 4.03 8.42
N GLY A 312 -7.69 4.43 8.08
CA GLY A 312 -7.10 4.28 6.75
C GLY A 312 -6.88 2.81 6.36
N ASN A 313 -6.56 2.56 5.10
CA ASN A 313 -6.28 1.21 4.58
C ASN A 313 -5.38 1.25 3.32
N SER A 314 -4.52 2.26 3.20
CA SER A 314 -3.54 2.31 2.11
C SER A 314 -2.36 1.37 2.40
N ALA A 315 -1.54 1.04 1.41
CA ALA A 315 -0.38 0.16 1.67
C ALA A 315 0.63 0.85 2.58
N ARG A 316 0.74 2.18 2.52
CA ARG A 316 1.57 2.98 3.45
C ARG A 316 1.12 2.82 4.90
N ASP A 317 -0.19 2.88 5.16
CA ASP A 317 -0.74 2.79 6.52
C ASP A 317 -0.56 1.38 7.11
N SER A 318 -0.60 0.36 6.25
CA SER A 318 -0.62 -1.04 6.67
C SER A 318 0.76 -1.68 6.81
N HIS A 319 1.85 -0.97 6.49
CA HIS A 319 3.18 -1.55 6.34
C HIS A 319 4.14 -1.10 7.44
N LEU A 320 4.76 -2.06 8.14
CA LEU A 320 5.63 -1.88 9.30
C LEU A 320 6.70 -0.79 9.12
N LEU A 321 7.50 -0.90 8.06
CA LEU A 321 8.66 -0.03 7.82
C LEU A 321 8.36 1.15 6.88
N ALA A 322 7.10 1.39 6.53
CA ALA A 322 6.78 2.36 5.49
C ALA A 322 7.30 3.76 5.83
N ASP A 323 6.99 4.26 7.02
CA ASP A 323 7.41 5.61 7.41
C ASP A 323 8.92 5.72 7.63
N GLU A 324 9.59 4.67 8.12
CA GLU A 324 11.06 4.65 8.29
C GLU A 324 11.75 4.80 6.93
N VAL A 325 11.40 3.92 5.98
CA VAL A 325 12.01 3.90 4.66
C VAL A 325 11.63 5.14 3.85
N LEU A 326 10.35 5.53 3.88
CA LEU A 326 9.91 6.74 3.18
C LEU A 326 10.60 7.99 3.75
N SER A 327 10.90 8.04 5.05
CA SER A 327 11.67 9.15 5.64
C SER A 327 13.11 9.18 5.14
N ALA A 328 13.79 8.04 5.14
CA ALA A 328 15.16 7.94 4.63
C ALA A 328 15.23 8.31 3.14
N VAL A 329 14.34 7.74 2.32
CA VAL A 329 14.25 8.01 0.89
C VAL A 329 13.86 9.46 0.63
N ALA A 330 12.88 10.02 1.34
CA ALA A 330 12.48 11.41 1.17
C ALA A 330 13.63 12.37 1.50
N ALA A 331 14.40 12.10 2.56
CA ALA A 331 15.55 12.92 2.93
C ALA A 331 16.64 12.90 1.87
N GLU A 332 16.94 11.73 1.29
CA GLU A 332 17.90 11.59 0.21
C GLU A 332 17.42 12.27 -1.08
N VAL A 333 16.19 11.99 -1.50
CA VAL A 333 15.59 12.54 -2.72
C VAL A 333 15.51 14.07 -2.65
N LEU A 334 15.13 14.64 -1.50
CA LEU A 334 15.09 16.08 -1.26
C LEU A 334 16.49 16.71 -1.04
N GLU A 335 17.53 15.89 -0.87
CA GLU A 335 18.88 16.31 -0.50
C GLU A 335 18.89 17.17 0.79
N LEU A 336 18.11 16.77 1.79
CA LEU A 336 17.93 17.54 3.02
C LEU A 336 19.25 17.79 3.74
N GLN A 337 19.42 19.02 4.21
CA GLN A 337 20.56 19.41 5.03
C GLN A 337 20.11 19.77 6.45
N THR A 338 21.00 19.55 7.43
CA THR A 338 20.74 19.80 8.86
C THR A 338 20.44 21.26 9.21
N PHE A 339 20.68 22.20 8.29
CA PHE A 339 20.38 23.63 8.48
C PHE A 339 19.06 24.06 7.82
N GLU A 340 18.37 23.17 7.10
CA GLU A 340 17.17 23.50 6.36
C GLU A 340 15.90 23.44 7.22
N HIS A 341 14.90 24.21 6.83
CA HIS A 341 13.58 24.19 7.43
C HIS A 341 12.61 23.40 6.54
N LEU A 342 11.99 22.35 7.08
CA LEU A 342 11.11 21.45 6.35
C LEU A 342 9.63 21.69 6.67
N LEU A 343 8.80 21.75 5.64
CA LEU A 343 7.34 21.68 5.76
C LEU A 343 6.88 20.26 5.41
N GLU A 344 6.24 19.55 6.33
CA GLU A 344 5.58 18.27 6.05
C GLU A 344 4.06 18.45 6.06
N LEU A 345 3.40 18.04 4.97
CA LEU A 345 1.94 18.08 4.83
C LEU A 345 1.38 16.66 4.78
N TRP A 346 0.24 16.46 5.45
CA TRP A 346 -0.36 15.15 5.75
C TRP A 346 0.61 14.28 6.57
N ALA A 347 1.06 14.84 7.68
CA ALA A 347 2.05 14.23 8.56
C ALA A 347 1.56 12.97 9.28
N GLY A 348 0.26 12.68 9.24
CA GLY A 348 -0.36 11.57 9.94
C GLY A 348 -0.11 11.70 11.45
N VAL A 349 0.36 10.62 12.06
CA VAL A 349 0.74 10.60 13.50
C VAL A 349 2.11 11.22 13.78
N GLY A 350 2.83 11.71 12.75
CA GLY A 350 4.15 12.30 12.90
C GLY A 350 5.32 11.31 12.90
N ALA A 351 5.11 10.07 12.42
CA ALA A 351 6.16 9.06 12.34
C ALA A 351 7.35 9.52 11.49
N ARG A 352 7.08 10.02 10.28
CA ARG A 352 8.13 10.59 9.43
C ARG A 352 8.69 11.87 10.00
N SER A 353 7.83 12.73 10.57
CA SER A 353 8.27 13.99 11.18
C SER A 353 9.30 13.74 12.29
N ALA A 354 9.06 12.72 13.11
CA ALA A 354 10.01 12.32 14.14
C ALA A 354 11.36 11.92 13.51
N VAL A 355 11.38 11.06 12.49
CA VAL A 355 12.63 10.60 11.85
C VAL A 355 13.35 11.76 11.14
N LEU A 356 12.61 12.57 10.39
CA LEU A 356 13.15 13.69 9.62
C LEU A 356 13.65 14.84 10.50
N SER A 357 13.14 14.99 11.72
CA SER A 357 13.59 16.03 12.66
C SER A 357 15.09 15.95 12.98
N GLU A 358 15.72 14.78 12.86
CA GLU A 358 17.17 14.61 13.06
C GLU A 358 18.01 15.08 11.86
N LYS A 359 17.36 15.29 10.70
CA LYS A 359 18.03 15.60 9.42
C LYS A 359 17.88 17.07 9.01
N VAL A 360 17.15 17.88 9.79
CA VAL A 360 16.78 19.27 9.46
C VAL A 360 16.92 20.19 10.67
N ALA A 361 16.98 21.50 10.43
CA ALA A 361 17.05 22.48 11.51
C ALA A 361 15.72 22.56 12.26
N THR A 362 14.61 22.65 11.53
CA THR A 362 13.25 22.59 12.10
C THR A 362 12.31 21.90 11.13
N ILE A 363 11.25 21.31 11.68
CA ILE A 363 10.13 20.78 10.91
C ILE A 363 8.80 21.39 11.37
N VAL A 364 7.96 21.76 10.42
CA VAL A 364 6.55 22.10 10.68
C VAL A 364 5.70 21.03 10.01
N ALA A 365 4.97 20.26 10.81
CA ALA A 365 4.15 19.15 10.38
C ALA A 365 2.67 19.53 10.45
N VAL A 366 1.93 19.34 9.36
CA VAL A 366 0.51 19.66 9.25
C VAL A 366 -0.30 18.40 8.99
N GLU A 367 -1.36 18.20 9.77
CA GLU A 367 -2.32 17.12 9.59
C GLU A 367 -3.75 17.65 9.60
N GLU A 368 -4.62 17.07 8.78
CA GLU A 368 -6.01 17.49 8.60
C GLU A 368 -6.98 16.60 9.38
N ALA A 369 -6.71 15.30 9.48
CA ALA A 369 -7.55 14.37 10.21
C ALA A 369 -7.37 14.50 11.73
N GLU A 370 -8.47 14.56 12.46
CA GLU A 370 -8.49 14.88 13.89
C GLU A 370 -7.69 13.89 14.75
N LEU A 371 -7.93 12.58 14.60
CA LEU A 371 -7.24 11.55 15.39
C LEU A 371 -5.73 11.51 15.09
N PRO A 372 -5.27 11.45 13.82
CA PRO A 372 -3.85 11.58 13.51
C PRO A 372 -3.23 12.90 14.00
N ALA A 373 -3.92 14.04 13.88
CA ALA A 373 -3.42 15.33 14.36
C ALA A 373 -3.27 15.38 15.90
N ALA A 374 -4.17 14.71 16.63
CA ALA A 374 -4.06 14.57 18.08
C ALA A 374 -2.79 13.78 18.46
N ALA A 375 -2.51 12.68 17.75
CA ALA A 375 -1.28 11.90 17.93
C ALA A 375 -0.04 12.71 17.54
N LEU A 376 -0.07 13.39 16.40
CA LEU A 376 1.00 14.27 15.90
C LEU A 376 1.44 15.25 16.98
N ARG A 377 0.50 15.95 17.62
CA ARG A 377 0.79 16.91 18.68
C ARG A 377 1.53 16.27 19.85
N VAL A 378 1.07 15.11 20.32
CA VAL A 378 1.70 14.39 21.45
C VAL A 378 3.10 13.89 21.07
N ASN A 379 3.24 13.34 19.87
CA ASN A 379 4.50 12.75 19.41
C ASN A 379 5.58 13.81 19.18
N LEU A 380 5.21 14.99 18.67
CA LEU A 380 6.16 16.06 18.38
C LEU A 380 6.43 17.00 19.58
N GLU A 381 5.61 16.99 20.64
CA GLU A 381 5.82 17.81 21.85
C GLU A 381 7.18 17.53 22.52
N ARG A 382 7.76 16.34 22.30
CA ARG A 382 9.05 15.93 22.85
C ARG A 382 10.26 16.35 22.00
N LEU A 383 10.04 16.99 20.86
CA LEU A 383 11.08 17.39 19.92
C LEU A 383 11.26 18.91 19.97
N ASP A 384 12.47 19.37 20.28
CA ASP A 384 12.77 20.79 20.43
C ASP A 384 12.69 21.58 19.11
N ASN A 385 12.66 20.88 17.97
CA ASN A 385 12.71 21.47 16.64
C ASN A 385 11.51 21.10 15.74
N ALA A 386 10.40 20.63 16.32
CA ALA A 386 9.22 20.23 15.57
C ALA A 386 7.94 20.95 16.05
N ASP A 387 7.19 21.54 15.12
CA ASP A 387 5.89 22.16 15.38
C ASP A 387 4.77 21.36 14.72
N ALA A 388 3.73 21.01 15.50
CA ALA A 388 2.52 20.33 15.00
C ALA A 388 1.37 21.32 14.74
N TRP A 389 0.74 21.22 13.57
CA TRP A 389 -0.43 22.01 13.17
C TRP A 389 -1.59 21.10 12.76
N HIS A 390 -2.80 21.44 13.22
CA HIS A 390 -4.04 20.78 12.82
C HIS A 390 -4.89 21.70 11.93
N GLY A 391 -5.32 21.19 10.78
CA GLY A 391 -6.38 21.77 9.97
C GLY A 391 -6.18 21.58 8.47
N GLU A 392 -7.20 21.96 7.70
CA GLU A 392 -7.21 21.87 6.23
C GLU A 392 -5.94 22.47 5.59
N MET A 393 -5.42 21.78 4.57
CA MET A 393 -4.09 22.03 4.02
C MET A 393 -3.94 23.43 3.43
N LEU A 394 -4.77 23.80 2.46
CA LEU A 394 -4.67 25.13 1.82
C LEU A 394 -4.89 26.28 2.83
N PRO A 395 -5.92 26.28 3.70
CA PRO A 395 -6.05 27.30 4.75
C PRO A 395 -4.83 27.39 5.69
N THR A 396 -4.30 26.25 6.14
CA THR A 396 -3.17 26.20 7.07
C THR A 396 -1.87 26.68 6.41
N VAL A 397 -1.54 26.22 5.20
CA VAL A 397 -0.37 26.70 4.45
C VAL A 397 -0.46 28.20 4.19
N ARG A 398 -1.65 28.73 3.89
CA ARG A 398 -1.85 30.19 3.77
C ARG A 398 -1.62 30.92 5.11
N LYS A 399 -1.96 30.33 6.26
CA LYS A 399 -1.65 30.91 7.59
C LYS A 399 -0.15 30.91 7.85
N LEU A 400 0.55 29.79 7.61
CA LEU A 400 2.01 29.69 7.73
C LEU A 400 2.72 30.74 6.87
N ARG A 401 2.30 30.91 5.60
CA ARG A 401 2.81 31.97 4.73
C ARG A 401 2.60 33.38 5.30
N ARG A 402 1.41 33.68 5.86
CA ARG A 402 1.11 35.00 6.48
C ARG A 402 1.92 35.22 7.75
N GLY A 403 2.20 34.15 8.50
CA GLY A 403 3.09 34.13 9.65
C GLY A 403 4.57 34.27 9.30
N GLN A 404 4.91 34.40 8.01
CA GLN A 404 6.29 34.56 7.51
C GLN A 404 7.22 33.39 7.88
N TYR A 405 6.67 32.18 8.04
CA TYR A 405 7.48 30.97 8.13
C TYR A 405 8.33 30.81 6.86
N HIS A 406 9.59 30.42 7.03
CA HIS A 406 10.52 30.12 5.95
C HIS A 406 10.74 28.61 5.87
N PHE A 407 10.69 28.07 4.65
CA PHE A 407 10.94 26.66 4.38
C PHE A 407 11.86 26.53 3.17
N ASP A 408 12.85 25.64 3.27
CA ASP A 408 13.77 25.33 2.17
C ASP A 408 13.22 24.18 1.31
N ALA A 409 12.56 23.21 1.96
CA ALA A 409 11.97 22.03 1.32
C ALA A 409 10.55 21.74 1.85
N ALA A 410 9.79 20.96 1.08
CA ALA A 410 8.49 20.43 1.51
C ALA A 410 8.31 18.95 1.18
N LEU A 411 7.71 18.19 2.09
CA LEU A 411 7.28 16.81 1.89
C LEU A 411 5.75 16.73 1.89
N LEU A 412 5.18 16.13 0.85
CA LEU A 412 3.74 16.05 0.62
C LEU A 412 3.32 14.57 0.60
N ALA A 413 2.45 14.14 1.53
CA ALA A 413 1.96 12.77 1.58
C ALA A 413 0.42 12.66 1.53
N PRO A 414 -0.26 13.29 0.55
CA PRO A 414 -1.72 13.37 0.51
C PRO A 414 -2.39 11.98 0.52
N PRO A 415 -3.55 11.85 1.18
CA PRO A 415 -4.35 10.63 1.10
C PRO A 415 -4.80 10.41 -0.35
N GLY A 416 -4.72 9.16 -0.83
CA GLY A 416 -5.12 8.79 -2.19
C GLY A 416 -4.32 9.46 -3.32
N GLY A 417 -3.18 10.07 -3.02
CA GLY A 417 -2.32 10.71 -4.02
C GLY A 417 -2.94 11.94 -4.68
N HIS A 418 -3.82 12.67 -3.97
CA HIS A 418 -4.43 13.89 -4.49
C HIS A 418 -3.38 15.00 -4.75
N ILE A 419 -3.48 15.68 -5.88
CA ILE A 419 -2.53 16.73 -6.29
C ILE A 419 -3.33 17.99 -6.61
N GLU A 420 -3.20 19.00 -5.75
CA GLU A 420 -3.83 20.31 -5.93
C GLU A 420 -2.82 21.30 -6.53
N PRO A 421 -3.01 21.77 -7.78
CA PRO A 421 -2.12 22.76 -8.37
C PRO A 421 -2.02 24.06 -7.53
N GLU A 422 -3.11 24.47 -6.89
CA GLU A 422 -3.11 25.66 -6.03
C GLU A 422 -2.12 25.54 -4.85
N LEU A 423 -1.92 24.34 -4.30
CA LEU A 423 -0.93 24.11 -3.25
C LEU A 423 0.48 24.41 -3.77
N PHE A 424 0.85 23.91 -4.94
CA PHE A 424 2.14 24.20 -5.56
C PHE A 424 2.32 25.70 -5.86
N SER A 425 1.25 26.37 -6.28
CA SER A 425 1.24 27.84 -6.41
C SER A 425 1.58 28.56 -5.09
N LEU A 426 1.11 28.03 -3.95
CA LEU A 426 1.46 28.56 -2.63
C LEU A 426 2.92 28.26 -2.27
N LEU A 427 3.40 27.03 -2.50
CA LEU A 427 4.80 26.66 -2.24
C LEU A 427 5.77 27.53 -3.08
N THR A 428 5.43 27.81 -4.34
CA THR A 428 6.17 28.74 -5.21
C THR A 428 6.23 30.14 -4.61
N ARG A 429 5.09 30.67 -4.13
CA ARG A 429 5.01 31.98 -3.47
C ARG A 429 5.76 32.03 -2.13
N MET A 430 5.93 30.89 -1.46
CA MET A 430 6.74 30.73 -0.24
C MET A 430 8.23 30.53 -0.56
N ARG A 431 8.60 30.46 -1.84
CA ARG A 431 9.97 30.31 -2.33
C ARG A 431 10.64 28.99 -1.91
N ILE A 432 9.86 27.95 -1.65
CA ILE A 432 10.37 26.61 -1.33
C ILE A 432 11.12 26.07 -2.56
N ARG A 433 12.36 25.59 -2.37
CA ARG A 433 13.26 25.29 -3.51
C ARG A 433 12.96 23.92 -4.11
N ARG A 434 12.64 22.96 -3.24
CA ARG A 434 12.45 21.54 -3.58
C ARG A 434 11.23 21.03 -2.83
N CYS A 435 10.41 20.21 -3.48
CA CYS A 435 9.41 19.44 -2.77
C CYS A 435 9.36 18.00 -3.26
N ALA A 436 8.93 17.09 -2.40
CA ALA A 436 8.74 15.68 -2.73
C ALA A 436 7.29 15.29 -2.47
N LEU A 437 6.70 14.59 -3.43
CA LEU A 437 5.37 14.00 -3.33
C LEU A 437 5.50 12.50 -3.12
N ILE A 438 4.93 12.00 -2.03
CA ILE A 438 4.75 10.56 -1.78
C ILE A 438 3.38 10.15 -2.32
N THR A 439 3.35 9.24 -3.29
CA THR A 439 2.10 8.78 -3.91
C THR A 439 2.18 7.35 -4.42
N GLU A 440 1.07 6.61 -4.33
CA GLU A 440 0.91 5.27 -4.90
C GLU A 440 0.23 5.31 -6.28
N GLU A 441 0.03 6.51 -6.83
CA GLU A 441 -0.82 6.77 -8.00
C GLU A 441 0.00 7.37 -9.17
N PRO A 442 0.87 6.58 -9.84
CA PRO A 442 1.74 7.05 -10.92
C PRO A 442 0.97 7.73 -12.07
N GLY A 443 -0.23 7.23 -12.41
CA GLY A 443 -1.06 7.84 -13.46
C GLY A 443 -1.57 9.24 -13.07
N ARG A 444 -1.96 9.45 -11.81
CA ARG A 444 -2.37 10.80 -11.34
C ARG A 444 -1.19 11.76 -11.35
N LEU A 445 -0.02 11.31 -10.87
CA LEU A 445 1.22 12.06 -10.95
C LEU A 445 1.51 12.47 -12.40
N ALA A 446 1.52 11.51 -13.33
CA ALA A 446 1.84 11.76 -14.74
C ALA A 446 0.92 12.79 -15.39
N ARG A 447 -0.39 12.72 -15.11
CA ARG A 447 -1.38 13.67 -15.63
C ARG A 447 -1.27 15.06 -15.01
N ALA A 448 -0.81 15.16 -13.77
CA ALA A 448 -0.64 16.43 -13.08
C ALA A 448 0.61 17.21 -13.50
N LEU A 449 1.62 16.55 -14.09
CA LEU A 449 2.94 17.18 -14.34
C LEU A 449 2.88 18.49 -15.14
N VAL A 450 1.96 18.61 -16.11
CA VAL A 450 1.80 19.85 -16.88
C VAL A 450 1.33 21.00 -15.99
N ALA A 451 0.30 20.78 -15.18
CA ALA A 451 -0.23 21.80 -14.27
C ALA A 451 0.81 22.19 -13.20
N LEU A 452 1.58 21.21 -12.69
CA LEU A 452 2.65 21.49 -11.72
C LEU A 452 3.79 22.32 -12.35
N ASP A 453 4.14 22.05 -13.61
CA ASP A 453 5.12 22.81 -14.37
C ASP A 453 4.66 24.26 -14.58
N GLU A 454 3.36 24.48 -14.84
CA GLU A 454 2.75 25.82 -14.92
C GLU A 454 2.77 26.57 -13.57
N GLU A 455 2.60 25.86 -12.45
CA GLU A 455 2.66 26.42 -11.09
C GLU A 455 4.09 26.63 -10.56
N GLY A 456 5.11 26.39 -11.41
CA GLY A 456 6.49 26.74 -11.13
C GLY A 456 7.37 25.59 -10.64
N TYR A 457 6.91 24.35 -10.73
CA TYR A 457 7.66 23.16 -10.29
C TYR A 457 7.83 22.13 -11.39
N ARG A 458 9.07 21.73 -11.65
CA ARG A 458 9.39 20.70 -12.64
C ARG A 458 9.76 19.40 -11.95
N LEU A 459 9.22 18.28 -12.44
CA LEU A 459 9.65 16.94 -12.00
C LEU A 459 11.14 16.74 -12.30
N ALA A 460 11.91 16.45 -11.27
CA ALA A 460 13.36 16.28 -11.33
C ALA A 460 13.79 14.81 -11.19
N ALA A 461 13.11 14.05 -10.33
CA ALA A 461 13.41 12.63 -10.09
C ALA A 461 12.19 11.88 -9.54
N VAL A 462 12.16 10.57 -9.75
CA VAL A 462 11.17 9.64 -9.18
C VAL A 462 11.93 8.45 -8.61
N GLN A 463 11.81 8.24 -7.29
CA GLN A 463 12.32 7.06 -6.60
C GLN A 463 11.14 6.15 -6.24
N PRO A 464 10.96 5.00 -6.90
CA PRO A 464 9.99 4.00 -6.49
C PRO A 464 10.50 3.22 -5.26
N VAL A 465 9.58 2.87 -4.37
CA VAL A 465 9.80 2.05 -3.18
C VAL A 465 8.74 0.97 -3.16
N ASP A 466 9.16 -0.27 -2.93
CA ASP A 466 8.26 -1.41 -2.92
C ASP A 466 7.61 -1.63 -1.55
N LEU A 467 6.59 -0.83 -1.22
CA LEU A 467 5.71 -1.06 -0.06
C LEU A 467 4.59 -2.08 -0.34
N GLN A 468 4.55 -2.66 -1.54
CA GLN A 468 3.55 -3.64 -1.95
C GLN A 468 4.20 -4.88 -2.61
N PRO A 469 5.09 -5.61 -1.91
CA PRO A 469 5.60 -6.88 -2.42
C PRO A 469 4.48 -7.80 -2.87
N HIS A 470 4.72 -8.55 -3.95
CA HIS A 470 3.74 -9.45 -4.59
C HIS A 470 2.51 -8.78 -5.21
N GLN A 471 2.52 -7.45 -5.37
CA GLN A 471 1.53 -6.67 -6.11
C GLN A 471 2.23 -5.84 -7.20
N PRO A 472 1.52 -5.37 -8.24
CA PRO A 472 2.10 -4.52 -9.28
C PRO A 472 2.35 -3.07 -8.84
N GLY A 473 1.74 -2.64 -7.73
CA GLY A 473 1.84 -1.27 -7.22
C GLY A 473 3.24 -0.92 -6.68
N SER A 474 3.51 0.37 -6.58
CA SER A 474 4.71 0.91 -5.93
C SER A 474 4.39 2.26 -5.33
N THR A 475 5.04 2.59 -4.22
CA THR A 475 4.99 3.95 -3.67
C THR A 475 6.10 4.78 -4.33
N LEU A 476 5.78 5.95 -4.82
CA LEU A 476 6.73 6.86 -5.44
C LEU A 476 7.06 8.00 -4.49
N VAL A 477 8.35 8.33 -4.40
CA VAL A 477 8.83 9.62 -3.89
C VAL A 477 9.29 10.45 -5.10
N ALA A 478 8.45 11.38 -5.54
CA ALA A 478 8.68 12.20 -6.73
C ALA A 478 9.15 13.60 -6.33
N ARG A 479 10.39 13.96 -6.68
CA ARG A 479 10.93 15.30 -6.43
C ARG A 479 10.60 16.27 -7.54
N PHE A 480 10.23 17.47 -7.12
CA PHE A 480 10.06 18.63 -7.96
C PHE A 480 10.99 19.75 -7.52
N ASP A 481 11.64 20.37 -8.51
CA ASP A 481 12.47 21.55 -8.31
C ASP A 481 11.71 22.79 -8.77
N ARG A 482 11.80 23.86 -7.97
CA ARG A 482 11.23 25.14 -8.35
C ARG A 482 12.00 25.74 -9.52
N LYS A 483 11.27 26.31 -10.47
CA LYS A 483 11.82 27.04 -11.62
C LYS A 483 12.42 28.41 -11.26
#